data_AF-A0A0I9S4K6-F1
#
_entry.id   AF-A0A0I9S4K6-F1
#
_cell.length_a   1.000
_cell.length_b   1.000
_cell.length_c   1.000
_cell.angle_alpha   90.00
_cell.angle_beta   90.00
_cell.angle_gamma   90.00
#
_symmetry.space_group_name_H-M   'P 1'
#
loop_
_entity.id
_entity.type
_entity.pdbx_description
1 polymer ?
#
loop_
_entity_poly.entity_id
_entity_poly.type
_entity_poly.pdbx_seq_one_letter_code
_entity_poly.pdbx_strand_id
1 'polypeptide(L)'
;LRAQVFVREQMKRLSQYDIPIFIIHGNHDHLGGSWAAIEFPENVHVFTEPYVEEKSFYKDGELLASIYGFSYLQQAVTDNMTAQYKKMSDAPFHIGMLHGSVEGDAEHNRYAPFQLRELKEKQFDYWALGHIHK
;
A
#
# COMPACT_ATOMS: atom_id res chain seq x y z
N LEU A 1 18.50 -4.20 12.07
CA LEU A 1 17.92 -5.37 12.78
C LEU A 1 16.93 -5.02 13.90
N ARG A 2 17.30 -4.24 14.94
CA ARG A 2 16.42 -4.01 16.11
C ARG A 2 15.04 -3.43 15.76
N ALA A 3 14.98 -2.43 14.88
CA ALA A 3 13.72 -1.83 14.43
C ALA A 3 12.83 -2.82 13.66
N GLN A 4 13.44 -3.63 12.78
CA GLN A 4 12.74 -4.64 11.99
C GLN A 4 12.15 -5.75 12.87
N VAL A 5 12.91 -6.23 13.85
CA VAL A 5 12.41 -7.18 14.86
C VAL A 5 11.26 -6.57 15.64
N PHE A 6 11.40 -5.32 16.09
CA PHE A 6 10.33 -4.62 16.80
C PHE A 6 9.03 -4.56 15.99
N VAL A 7 9.10 -4.16 14.72
CA VAL A 7 7.94 -4.12 13.80
C VAL A 7 7.30 -5.51 13.69
N ARG A 8 8.09 -6.55 13.44
CA ARG A 8 7.58 -7.93 13.36
C ARG A 8 6.87 -8.37 14.64
N GLU A 9 7.43 -8.07 15.81
CA GLU A 9 6.78 -8.41 17.09
C GLU A 9 5.49 -7.61 17.31
N GLN A 10 5.37 -6.38 16.80
CA GLN A 10 4.09 -5.67 16.82
C GLN A 10 3.06 -6.29 15.86
N MET A 11 3.48 -6.78 14.69
CA MET A 11 2.57 -7.47 13.76
C MET A 11 2.06 -8.78 14.36
N LYS A 12 2.92 -9.52 15.09
CA LYS A 12 2.52 -10.70 15.86
C LYS A 12 1.55 -10.36 16.98
N ARG A 13 1.75 -9.24 17.69
CA ARG A 13 0.82 -8.77 18.71
C ARG A 13 -0.57 -8.52 18.12
N LEU A 14 -0.65 -7.92 16.92
CA LEU A 14 -1.92 -7.72 16.22
C LEU A 14 -2.54 -9.05 15.73
N SER A 15 -1.70 -10.00 15.31
CA SER A 15 -2.10 -11.35 14.94
C SER A 15 -2.86 -12.08 16.07
N GLN A 16 -2.46 -11.87 17.33
CA GLN A 16 -3.13 -12.46 18.51
C GLN A 16 -4.59 -12.00 18.70
N TYR A 17 -5.02 -10.96 17.97
CA TYR A 17 -6.37 -10.41 18.00
C TYR A 17 -7.06 -10.51 16.63
N ASP A 18 -6.55 -11.34 15.73
CA ASP A 18 -7.09 -11.54 14.38
C ASP A 18 -7.21 -10.23 13.58
N ILE A 19 -6.25 -9.31 13.77
CA ILE A 19 -6.21 -8.03 13.05
C ILE A 19 -5.33 -8.18 11.81
N PRO A 20 -5.90 -8.17 10.58
CA PRO A 20 -5.12 -8.20 9.35
C PRO A 20 -4.50 -6.83 9.06
N ILE A 21 -3.37 -6.86 8.37
CA ILE A 21 -2.54 -5.69 8.08
C ILE A 21 -2.19 -5.73 6.60
N PHE A 22 -2.33 -4.60 5.91
CA PHE A 22 -2.05 -4.46 4.49
C PHE A 22 -0.93 -3.43 4.32
N ILE A 23 0.14 -3.79 3.60
CA ILE A 23 1.35 -2.96 3.51
C ILE A 23 1.79 -2.79 2.06
N ILE A 24 2.00 -1.53 1.67
CA ILE A 24 2.80 -1.16 0.50
C ILE A 24 4.14 -0.58 0.96
N HIS A 25 5.21 -0.89 0.23
CA HIS A 25 6.53 -0.33 0.45
C HIS A 25 6.73 0.93 -0.39
N GLY A 26 7.35 1.95 0.22
CA GLY A 26 7.64 3.22 -0.41
C GLY A 26 9.09 3.37 -0.86
N ASN A 27 9.51 4.61 -1.07
CA ASN A 27 10.86 4.94 -1.55
C ASN A 27 11.98 4.58 -0.54
N HIS A 28 11.69 4.52 0.77
CA HIS A 28 12.70 4.26 1.81
C HIS A 28 12.89 2.79 2.15
N ASP A 29 11.93 1.94 1.79
CA ASP A 29 11.87 0.52 2.13
C ASP A 29 11.45 -0.34 0.92
N HIS A 30 11.71 0.16 -0.29
CA HIS A 30 11.39 -0.48 -1.57
C HIS A 30 11.87 -1.95 -1.67
N LEU A 31 11.14 -2.82 -2.35
CA LEU A 31 11.35 -4.27 -2.32
C LEU A 31 12.73 -4.74 -2.83
N GLY A 32 13.34 -4.01 -3.77
CA GLY A 32 14.68 -4.31 -4.31
C GLY A 32 15.85 -3.85 -3.43
N GLY A 33 15.59 -3.31 -2.24
CA GLY A 33 16.63 -2.86 -1.32
C GLY A 33 17.21 -3.99 -0.46
N SER A 34 18.41 -3.79 0.07
CA SER A 34 19.11 -4.79 0.90
C SER A 34 18.71 -4.70 2.39
N TRP A 35 17.41 -4.63 2.68
CA TRP A 35 16.92 -4.77 4.06
C TRP A 35 16.85 -6.25 4.40
N ALA A 36 17.17 -6.62 5.64
CA ALA A 36 16.97 -8.00 6.07
C ALA A 36 15.51 -8.40 5.81
N ALA A 37 15.30 -9.46 5.04
CA ALA A 37 13.97 -9.96 4.70
C ALA A 37 13.24 -10.29 6.00
N ILE A 38 12.33 -9.41 6.41
CA ILE A 38 11.49 -9.65 7.58
C ILE A 38 10.45 -10.66 7.13
N GLU A 39 10.48 -11.85 7.71
CA GLU A 39 9.35 -12.75 7.63
C GLU A 39 8.24 -12.20 8.54
N PHE A 40 7.16 -11.75 7.90
CA PHE A 40 5.97 -11.29 8.59
C PHE A 40 5.04 -12.47 8.94
N PRO A 41 4.24 -12.35 10.02
CA PRO A 41 3.18 -13.32 10.30
C PRO A 41 2.07 -13.30 9.24
N GLU A 42 1.26 -14.36 9.20
CA GLU A 42 0.23 -14.60 8.17
C GLU A 42 -0.84 -13.52 8.07
N ASN A 43 -1.07 -12.74 9.13
CA ASN A 43 -2.01 -11.62 9.13
C ASN A 43 -1.47 -10.38 8.39
N VAL A 44 -0.25 -10.42 7.86
CA VAL A 44 0.34 -9.32 7.09
C VAL A 44 0.31 -9.65 5.60
N HIS A 45 -0.38 -8.79 4.86
CA HIS A 45 -0.56 -8.87 3.43
C HIS A 45 0.29 -7.79 2.75
N VAL A 46 1.50 -8.18 2.34
CA VAL A 46 2.41 -7.30 1.60
C VAL A 46 2.04 -7.32 0.12
N PHE A 47 1.94 -6.15 -0.51
CA PHE A 47 1.82 -6.00 -1.96
C PHE A 47 3.24 -6.06 -2.54
N THR A 48 3.52 -7.03 -3.41
CA THR A 48 4.87 -7.39 -3.88
C THR A 48 5.09 -7.19 -5.37
N GLU A 49 4.04 -7.01 -6.15
CA GLU A 49 4.08 -6.89 -7.59
C GLU A 49 4.48 -5.47 -8.03
N PRO A 50 5.10 -5.33 -9.23
CA PRO A 50 5.41 -4.03 -9.84
C PRO A 50 4.20 -3.22 -10.27
N TYR A 51 3.00 -3.81 -10.24
CA TYR A 51 1.74 -3.23 -10.67
C TYR A 51 0.74 -3.22 -9.52
N VAL A 52 -0.37 -2.51 -9.70
CA VAL A 52 -1.44 -2.45 -8.69
C VAL A 52 -2.08 -3.83 -8.53
N GLU A 53 -1.88 -4.46 -7.37
CA GLU A 53 -2.59 -5.67 -6.98
C GLU A 53 -3.90 -5.32 -6.27
N GLU A 54 -4.76 -6.33 -6.17
CA GLU A 54 -5.91 -6.35 -5.29
C GLU A 54 -5.74 -7.44 -4.24
N LYS A 55 -6.04 -7.13 -2.99
CA LYS A 55 -6.18 -8.11 -1.91
C LYS A 55 -7.51 -7.93 -1.21
N SER A 56 -8.20 -9.05 -0.97
CA SER A 56 -9.51 -9.06 -0.33
C SER A 56 -9.39 -8.98 1.19
N PHE A 57 -10.29 -8.23 1.81
CA PHE A 57 -10.50 -8.21 3.25
C PHE A 57 -11.85 -8.85 3.57
N TYR A 58 -11.79 -9.87 4.41
CA TYR A 58 -12.96 -10.60 4.90
C TYR A 58 -13.17 -10.31 6.38
N LYS A 59 -14.43 -10.24 6.79
CA LYS A 59 -14.83 -10.19 8.20
C LYS A 59 -15.99 -11.14 8.40
N ASP A 60 -15.90 -12.00 9.41
CA ASP A 60 -16.93 -13.01 9.71
C ASP A 60 -17.29 -13.90 8.49
N GLY A 61 -16.32 -14.11 7.58
CA GLY A 61 -16.49 -14.90 6.34
C GLY A 61 -17.05 -14.11 5.15
N GLU A 62 -17.44 -12.85 5.32
CA GLU A 62 -18.00 -12.01 4.26
C GLU A 62 -16.94 -11.11 3.65
N LEU A 63 -16.95 -10.98 2.31
CA LEU A 63 -16.10 -10.02 1.59
C LEU A 63 -16.61 -8.61 1.89
N LEU A 64 -15.82 -7.83 2.63
CA LEU A 64 -16.19 -6.46 2.98
C LEU A 64 -15.43 -5.42 2.19
N ALA A 65 -14.17 -5.67 1.83
CA ALA A 65 -13.42 -4.70 1.05
C ALA A 65 -12.44 -5.37 0.10
N SER A 66 -12.20 -4.70 -1.02
CA SER A 66 -11.02 -4.92 -1.85
C SER A 66 -10.04 -3.78 -1.64
N ILE A 67 -8.80 -4.14 -1.35
CA ILE A 67 -7.70 -3.21 -1.07
C ILE A 67 -6.71 -3.28 -2.22
N TYR A 68 -6.40 -2.11 -2.78
CA TYR A 68 -5.61 -1.99 -3.99
C TYR A 68 -4.33 -1.21 -3.70
N GLY A 69 -3.19 -1.67 -4.19
CA GLY A 69 -1.93 -0.99 -3.96
C GLY A 69 -0.80 -1.58 -4.76
N PHE A 70 0.33 -0.88 -4.79
CA PHE A 70 1.58 -1.40 -5.32
C PHE A 70 2.72 -0.95 -4.43
N SER A 71 3.78 -1.75 -4.40
CA SER A 71 5.02 -1.41 -3.70
C SER A 71 6.06 -0.90 -4.68
N TYR A 72 6.96 -0.06 -4.19
CA TYR A 72 8.10 0.37 -4.97
C TYR A 72 9.06 -0.81 -5.11
N LEU A 73 9.35 -1.26 -6.33
CA LEU A 73 10.41 -2.24 -6.56
C LEU A 73 11.80 -1.64 -6.39
N GLN A 74 11.94 -0.37 -6.75
CA GLN A 74 13.18 0.40 -6.68
C GLN A 74 12.94 1.69 -5.92
N GLN A 75 14.02 2.33 -5.44
CA GLN A 75 13.94 3.54 -4.63
C GLN A 75 13.11 4.67 -5.26
N ALA A 76 13.09 4.75 -6.60
CA ALA A 76 12.34 5.76 -7.34
C ALA A 76 11.36 5.14 -8.33
N VAL A 77 10.08 5.34 -8.11
CA VAL A 77 9.04 5.17 -9.14
C VAL A 77 8.72 6.56 -9.67
N THR A 78 8.84 6.79 -10.97
CA THR A 78 8.55 8.11 -11.59
C THR A 78 7.28 8.09 -12.43
N ASP A 79 6.71 6.92 -12.65
CA ASP A 79 5.50 6.73 -13.43
C ASP A 79 4.27 7.06 -12.61
N ASN A 80 3.26 7.63 -13.28
CA ASN A 80 1.94 7.81 -12.70
C ASN A 80 1.18 6.46 -12.76
N MET A 81 1.01 5.84 -11.59
CA MET A 81 0.40 4.52 -11.46
C MET A 81 -1.13 4.55 -11.38
N THR A 82 -1.74 5.75 -11.29
CA THR A 82 -3.19 5.89 -11.07
C THR A 82 -4.02 5.18 -12.15
N ALA A 83 -3.56 5.12 -13.39
CA ALA A 83 -4.23 4.43 -14.49
C ALA A 83 -4.51 2.94 -14.21
N GLN A 84 -3.68 2.29 -13.40
CA GLN A 84 -3.79 0.86 -13.07
C GLN A 84 -4.84 0.57 -11.99
N TYR A 85 -5.21 1.54 -11.16
CA TYR A 85 -6.27 1.37 -10.17
C TYR A 85 -7.62 1.25 -10.88
N LYS A 86 -8.19 0.04 -10.81
CA LYS A 86 -9.48 -0.35 -11.36
C LYS A 86 -10.18 -1.25 -10.35
N LYS A 87 -11.47 -1.03 -10.13
CA LYS A 87 -12.29 -1.93 -9.32
C LYS A 87 -12.47 -3.24 -10.08
N MET A 88 -12.02 -4.35 -9.50
CA MET A 88 -12.01 -5.67 -10.16
C MET A 88 -13.00 -6.66 -9.52
N SER A 89 -13.39 -6.44 -8.27
CA SER A 89 -14.33 -7.28 -7.51
C SER A 89 -15.71 -6.62 -7.35
N ASP A 90 -16.62 -7.38 -6.75
CA ASP A 90 -17.94 -6.97 -6.27
C ASP A 90 -17.95 -6.59 -4.77
N ALA A 91 -16.77 -6.36 -4.16
CA ALA A 91 -16.68 -5.94 -2.77
C ALA A 91 -17.47 -4.63 -2.54
N PRO A 92 -18.15 -4.48 -1.39
CA PRO A 92 -18.93 -3.27 -1.13
C PRO A 92 -18.06 -2.02 -0.90
N PHE A 93 -16.80 -2.19 -0.47
CA PHE A 93 -15.83 -1.11 -0.32
C PHE A 93 -14.57 -1.36 -1.14
N HIS A 94 -14.09 -0.31 -1.82
CA HIS A 94 -12.83 -0.30 -2.57
C HIS A 94 -11.88 0.73 -1.98
N ILE A 95 -10.73 0.26 -1.48
CA ILE A 95 -9.74 1.08 -0.78
C ILE A 95 -8.45 1.14 -1.59
N GLY A 96 -8.00 2.33 -1.95
CA GLY A 96 -6.76 2.55 -2.69
C GLY A 96 -5.64 2.93 -1.72
N MET A 97 -4.52 2.24 -1.77
CA MET A 97 -3.29 2.58 -1.06
C MET A 97 -2.28 3.12 -2.07
N LEU A 98 -1.71 4.29 -1.82
CA LEU A 98 -0.74 4.93 -2.73
C LEU A 98 0.32 5.70 -1.95
N HIS A 99 1.58 5.28 -2.09
CA HIS A 99 2.73 6.03 -1.58
C HIS A 99 3.31 6.87 -2.72
N GLY A 100 3.15 8.19 -2.67
CA GLY A 100 3.60 9.06 -3.75
C GLY A 100 3.36 10.54 -3.48
N SER A 101 3.71 11.37 -4.45
CA SER A 101 3.58 12.83 -4.35
C SER A 101 2.48 13.36 -5.27
N VAL A 102 1.78 14.39 -4.79
CA VAL A 102 0.84 15.15 -5.63
C VAL A 102 1.62 15.92 -6.69
N GLU A 103 1.24 15.76 -7.95
CA GLU A 103 1.87 16.47 -9.06
C GLU A 103 1.74 17.99 -8.90
N GLY A 104 2.84 18.71 -9.12
CA GLY A 104 2.90 20.17 -8.97
C GLY A 104 3.31 20.67 -7.59
N ASP A 105 3.45 19.79 -6.59
CA ASP A 105 4.09 20.15 -5.32
C ASP A 105 5.62 20.16 -5.51
N ALA A 106 6.20 21.36 -5.56
CA ALA A 106 7.62 21.57 -5.81
C ALA A 106 8.53 21.21 -4.62
N GLU A 107 7.95 20.97 -3.43
CA GLU A 107 8.71 20.66 -2.22
C GLU A 107 9.12 19.18 -2.10
N HIS A 108 8.51 18.29 -2.90
CA HIS A 108 8.73 16.84 -2.79
C HIS A 108 9.37 16.25 -4.05
N ASN A 109 10.24 15.26 -3.85
CA ASN A 109 10.78 14.45 -4.94
C ASN A 109 9.62 13.73 -5.67
N ARG A 110 9.63 13.72 -7.01
CA ARG A 110 8.58 13.14 -7.85
C ARG A 110 8.58 11.60 -7.78
N TYR A 111 8.07 11.07 -6.68
CA TYR A 111 7.86 9.65 -6.44
C TYR A 111 6.39 9.30 -6.71
N ALA A 112 6.16 8.35 -7.61
CA ALA A 112 4.87 7.92 -8.15
C ALA A 112 3.88 9.10 -8.26
N PRO A 113 4.19 10.10 -9.11
CA PRO A 113 3.41 11.34 -9.17
C PRO A 113 1.96 11.03 -9.54
N PHE A 114 1.01 11.68 -8.87
CA PHE A 114 -0.41 11.55 -9.15
C PHE A 114 -1.14 12.88 -9.03
N GLN A 115 -2.29 13.01 -9.69
CA GLN A 115 -3.17 14.17 -9.52
C GLN A 115 -4.39 13.80 -8.70
N LEU A 116 -4.82 14.69 -7.80
CA LEU A 116 -6.02 14.45 -6.97
C LEU A 116 -7.28 14.22 -7.81
N ARG A 117 -7.40 14.82 -9.00
CA ARG A 117 -8.52 14.59 -9.91
C ARG A 117 -8.58 13.13 -10.39
N GLU A 118 -7.43 12.53 -10.70
CA GLU A 118 -7.33 11.15 -11.19
C GLU A 118 -7.79 10.17 -10.12
N LEU A 119 -7.40 10.40 -8.86
CA LEU A 119 -7.85 9.59 -7.72
C LEU A 119 -9.37 9.68 -7.49
N LYS A 120 -9.95 10.87 -7.64
CA LYS A 120 -11.39 11.10 -7.50
C LYS A 120 -12.17 10.42 -8.63
N GLU A 121 -11.66 10.46 -9.86
CA GLU A 121 -12.26 9.81 -11.02
C GLU A 121 -12.31 8.28 -10.89
N LYS A 122 -11.46 7.67 -10.08
CA LYS A 122 -11.53 6.21 -9.80
C LYS A 122 -12.74 5.80 -8.98
N GLN A 123 -13.38 6.74 -8.28
CA GLN A 123 -14.56 6.50 -7.43
C GLN A 123 -14.31 5.43 -6.35
N PHE A 124 -13.08 5.33 -5.84
CA PHE A 124 -12.78 4.50 -4.68
C PHE A 124 -13.36 5.16 -3.42
N ASP A 125 -13.76 4.32 -2.47
CA ASP A 125 -14.42 4.77 -1.23
C ASP A 125 -13.44 5.45 -0.28
N TYR A 126 -12.17 5.04 -0.33
CA TYR A 126 -11.11 5.63 0.48
C TYR A 126 -9.75 5.56 -0.23
N TRP A 127 -8.90 6.57 0.02
CA TRP A 127 -7.51 6.61 -0.41
C TRP A 127 -6.58 6.74 0.80
N ALA A 128 -5.86 5.66 1.13
CA ALA A 128 -4.80 5.63 2.11
C ALA A 128 -3.49 6.11 1.47
N LEU A 129 -3.25 7.42 1.51
CA LEU A 129 -2.04 8.04 0.95
C LEU A 129 -0.87 8.00 1.95
N GLY A 130 0.35 7.84 1.44
CA GLY A 130 1.61 7.97 2.18
C GLY A 130 2.57 8.97 1.54
N HIS A 131 3.81 9.04 2.05
CA HIS A 131 4.94 9.87 1.58
C HIS A 131 5.06 11.30 2.17
N ILE A 132 3.96 12.05 2.33
CA ILE A 132 4.02 13.43 2.84
C ILE A 132 3.90 13.43 4.37
N HIS A 133 4.89 13.96 5.09
CA HIS A 133 4.97 13.96 6.57
C HIS A 133 4.62 15.31 7.20
N LYS A 134 3.71 16.08 6.58
CA LYS A 134 3.32 17.44 7.01
C LYS A 134 2.26 17.42 8.11
#